data_AF-A0A6L5XGW7-F1
#
_entry.id   AF-A0A6L5XGW7-F1
#
_cell.length_a   1.000
_cell.length_b   1.000
_cell.length_c   1.000
_cell.angle_alpha   90.00
_cell.angle_beta   90.00
_cell.angle_gamma   90.00
#
_symmetry.space_group_name_H-M   'P 1'
#
loop_
_entity.id
_entity.type
_entity.pdbx_description
1 polymer ?
#
loop_
_entity_poly.entity_id
_entity_poly.type
_entity_poly.pdbx_seq_one_letter_code
_entity_poly.pdbx_strand_id
1 'polypeptide(L)'
;MTKQITFELRRGFTLDDHFVGTFHDARLRGNRLATRMGNVSLYAYNEKLRRWEQLGTFLGHMRLIDQFGDSHVIKNDYSGLVKARKEDEQ
;
A
#
# COMPACT_ATOMS: atom_id res chain seq x y z
N MET A 1 -22.20 -0.79 -3.12
CA MET A 1 -21.50 0.51 -3.15
C MET A 1 -20.10 0.31 -2.64
N THR A 2 -19.07 0.70 -3.38
CA THR A 2 -17.69 0.58 -2.91
C THR A 2 -17.43 1.68 -1.89
N LYS A 3 -17.15 1.31 -0.64
CA LYS A 3 -16.87 2.27 0.43
C LYS A 3 -15.61 3.05 0.10
N GLN A 4 -15.72 4.38 0.08
CA GLN A 4 -14.58 5.26 -0.07
C GLN A 4 -13.98 5.54 1.31
N ILE A 5 -12.66 5.49 1.40
CA ILE A 5 -11.88 5.66 2.61
C ILE A 5 -10.77 6.67 2.31
N THR A 6 -10.40 7.47 3.31
CA THR A 6 -9.24 8.37 3.20
C THR A 6 -7.98 7.57 3.48
N PHE A 7 -7.03 7.60 2.55
CA PHE A 7 -5.77 6.88 2.62
C PHE A 7 -4.57 7.83 2.59
N GLU A 8 -3.49 7.39 3.22
CA GLU A 8 -2.19 8.02 3.14
C GLU A 8 -1.11 7.00 2.80
N LEU A 9 -0.25 7.38 1.86
CA LEU A 9 0.95 6.64 1.52
C LEU A 9 2.14 7.43 2.10
N ARG A 10 2.90 6.78 2.97
CA ARG A 10 4.00 7.41 3.70
C ARG A 10 5.28 6.61 3.53
N ARG A 11 6.41 7.29 3.48
CA ARG A 11 7.75 6.68 3.50
C ARG A 11 8.51 7.20 4.71
N GLY A 12 8.62 6.35 5.72
CA GLY A 12 9.09 6.76 7.04
C GLY A 12 8.17 7.85 7.62
N PHE A 13 8.72 9.04 7.84
CA PHE A 13 7.98 10.21 8.35
C PHE A 13 7.45 11.14 7.26
N THR A 14 7.74 10.86 5.99
CA THR A 14 7.30 11.69 4.86
C THR A 14 5.96 11.21 4.33
N LEU A 15 5.03 12.14 4.10
CA LEU A 15 3.78 11.87 3.38
C LEU A 15 4.04 11.99 1.87
N ASP A 16 3.87 10.89 1.13
CA ASP A 16 4.08 10.85 -0.32
C ASP A 16 2.77 11.07 -1.10
N ASP A 17 1.65 10.56 -0.61
CA ASP A 17 0.33 10.75 -1.24
C ASP A 17 -0.79 10.72 -0.19
N HIS A 18 -1.85 11.50 -0.42
CA HIS A 18 -3.07 11.55 0.40
C HIS A 18 -4.26 11.61 -0.55
N PHE A 19 -5.18 10.65 -0.44
CA PHE A 19 -6.33 10.58 -1.35
C PHE A 19 -7.52 9.86 -0.72
N VAL A 20 -8.71 10.18 -1.21
CA VAL A 20 -9.93 9.43 -0.92
C VAL A 20 -10.17 8.45 -2.06
N GLY A 21 -10.42 7.19 -1.75
CA GLY A 21 -10.65 6.18 -2.77
C GLY A 21 -10.99 4.82 -2.19
N THR A 22 -10.79 3.78 -2.97
CA THR A 22 -11.01 2.39 -2.56
C THR A 22 -9.68 1.72 -2.19
N PHE A 23 -9.74 0.58 -1.51
CA PHE A 23 -8.56 -0.26 -1.30
C PHE A 23 -7.87 -0.66 -2.62
N HIS A 24 -8.61 -0.74 -3.72
CA HIS A 24 -8.04 -1.01 -5.04
C HIS A 24 -7.16 0.16 -5.51
N ASP A 25 -7.64 1.41 -5.37
CA ASP A 25 -6.89 2.61 -5.71
C ASP A 25 -5.61 2.72 -4.87
N ALA A 26 -5.75 2.45 -3.56
CA ALA A 26 -4.62 2.45 -2.65
C ALA A 26 -3.55 1.43 -3.03
N ARG A 27 -3.98 0.23 -3.47
CA ARG A 27 -3.06 -0.80 -3.96
C ARG A 27 -2.30 -0.35 -5.20
N LEU A 28 -2.98 0.24 -6.17
CA LEU A 28 -2.35 0.69 -7.42
C LEU A 28 -1.35 1.83 -7.16
N ARG A 29 -1.73 2.81 -6.34
CA ARG A 29 -0.90 3.96 -5.99
C ARG A 29 0.32 3.56 -5.18
N GLY A 30 0.12 2.79 -4.12
CA GLY A 30 1.22 2.32 -3.26
C GLY A 30 2.22 1.45 -4.02
N ASN A 31 1.74 0.56 -4.89
CA ASN A 31 2.63 -0.25 -5.73
C ASN A 31 3.46 0.60 -6.71
N ARG A 32 2.85 1.64 -7.30
CA ARG A 32 3.55 2.56 -8.19
C ARG A 32 4.64 3.36 -7.47
N LEU A 33 4.35 3.86 -6.26
CA LEU A 33 5.32 4.60 -5.46
C LEU A 33 6.44 3.69 -4.97
N ALA A 34 6.12 2.50 -4.49
CA ALA A 34 7.11 1.56 -3.98
C ALA A 34 8.13 1.15 -5.05
N THR A 35 7.69 0.87 -6.28
CA THR A 35 8.61 0.57 -7.40
C THR A 35 9.60 1.70 -7.68
N ARG A 36 9.25 2.96 -7.39
CA ARG A 36 10.14 4.12 -7.63
C ARG A 36 10.99 4.49 -6.42
N MET A 37 10.46 4.30 -5.21
CA MET A 37 11.00 4.90 -3.99
C MET A 37 11.39 3.88 -2.91
N GLY A 38 11.23 2.59 -3.18
CA GLY A 38 11.49 1.52 -2.22
C GLY A 38 10.25 1.22 -1.37
N ASN A 39 10.34 1.37 -0.06
CA ASN A 39 9.26 1.02 0.87
C ASN A 39 8.27 2.18 1.08
N VAL A 40 6.97 1.88 0.99
CA VAL A 40 5.88 2.84 1.20
C VAL A 40 4.82 2.18 2.09
N SER A 41 4.57 2.77 3.25
CA SER A 41 3.54 2.32 4.19
C SER A 41 2.18 2.91 3.84
N LEU A 42 1.15 2.07 3.87
CA LEU A 42 -0.25 2.46 3.65
C LEU A 42 -0.94 2.67 4.98
N TYR A 43 -1.63 3.79 5.10
CA TYR A 43 -2.48 4.13 6.22
C TYR A 43 -3.89 4.40 5.71
N ALA A 44 -4.89 3.96 6.47
CA ALA A 44 -6.27 4.36 6.29
C ALA A 44 -6.75 5.17 7.50
N TYR A 45 -7.57 6.17 7.25
CA TYR A 45 -8.17 6.96 8.30
C TYR A 45 -9.38 6.22 8.87
N ASN A 46 -9.33 5.89 10.15
CA ASN A 46 -10.45 5.33 10.87
C ASN A 46 -11.28 6.46 11.50
N GLU A 47 -12.46 6.73 10.95
CA GLU A 47 -13.35 7.80 11.45
C GLU A 47 -13.86 7.54 12.86
N LYS A 48 -14.08 6.27 13.25
CA LYS A 48 -14.56 5.90 14.59
C LYS A 48 -13.52 6.21 15.66
N LEU A 49 -12.25 5.94 15.35
CA LEU A 49 -11.13 6.12 16.26
C LEU A 49 -10.40 7.46 16.07
N ARG A 50 -10.81 8.25 15.07
CA ARG A 50 -10.21 9.53 14.63
C ARG A 50 -8.68 9.45 14.52
N ARG A 51 -8.17 8.33 14.01
CA ARG A 51 -6.73 8.03 13.91
C ARG A 51 -6.39 7.32 12.61
N TRP A 52 -5.12 7.43 12.21
CA TRP A 52 -4.56 6.68 11.09
C TRP A 52 -4.15 5.28 11.53
N GLU A 53 -4.60 4.27 10.81
CA GLU A 53 -4.23 2.88 11.04
C GLU A 53 -3.40 2.37 9.87
N GLN A 54 -2.21 1.86 10.18
CA GLN A 54 -1.34 1.28 9.16
C GLN A 54 -1.92 -0.05 8.70
N LEU A 55 -2.24 -0.13 7.42
CA LEU A 55 -2.80 -1.34 6.80
C LEU A 55 -1.72 -2.28 6.26
N GLY A 56 -0.53 -1.75 5.97
CA GLY A 56 0.59 -2.53 5.46
C GLY A 56 1.69 -1.67 4.88
N THR A 57 2.66 -2.33 4.24
CA THR A 57 3.78 -1.67 3.56
C THR A 57 4.00 -2.30 2.20
N PHE A 58 3.99 -1.48 1.16
CA PHE A 58 4.47 -1.82 -0.17
C PHE A 58 6.00 -1.75 -0.15
N LEU A 59 6.71 -2.84 -0.38
CA LEU A 59 8.17 -2.77 -0.62
C LEU A 59 8.43 -2.57 -2.12
N GLY A 60 9.52 -1.91 -2.45
CA GLY A 60 9.89 -1.66 -3.83
C GLY A 60 10.31 -2.95 -4.49
N HIS A 61 9.83 -3.18 -5.71
CA HIS A 61 10.29 -4.29 -6.53
C HIS A 61 11.66 -3.88 -7.07
N MET A 62 12.75 -4.30 -6.42
CA MET A 62 14.04 -4.20 -7.08
C MET A 62 14.06 -5.28 -8.16
N ARG A 63 13.92 -4.84 -9.42
CA ARG A 63 14.11 -5.73 -10.57
C ARG A 63 15.60 -6.06 -10.64
N LEU A 64 16.00 -7.14 -9.98
CA LEU A 64 17.29 -7.75 -10.24
C LEU A 64 17.19 -8.41 -11.62
N ILE A 65 17.91 -7.83 -12.58
CA ILE A 65 18.27 -8.54 -13.80
C ILE A 65 19.48 -9.37 -13.39
N ASP A 66 19.29 -10.68 -13.31
CA ASP A 66 20.41 -11.56 -13.03
C ASP A 66 21.42 -11.48 -14.20
N GLN A 67 22.65 -11.92 -14.00
CA GLN A 67 23.71 -11.85 -15.02
C GLN A 67 23.40 -12.66 -16.31
N PHE A 68 22.29 -13.42 -16.30
CA PHE A 68 21.74 -14.18 -17.43
C PHE A 68 20.52 -13.53 -18.09
N GLY A 69 20.08 -12.35 -17.65
CA GLY A 69 18.94 -11.62 -18.22
C GLY A 69 17.57 -12.01 -17.65
N ASP A 70 17.51 -12.97 -16.72
CA ASP A 70 16.27 -13.35 -16.04
C ASP A 70 15.84 -12.29 -15.03
N SER A 71 14.58 -11.86 -15.12
CA SER A 71 14.01 -10.88 -14.20
C SER A 71 13.28 -11.60 -13.06
N HIS A 72 13.90 -11.62 -11.88
CA HIS A 72 13.24 -12.11 -10.67
C HIS A 72 12.48 -10.97 -9.99
N VAL A 73 11.16 -11.13 -9.82
CA VAL A 73 10.30 -10.20 -9.08
C VAL A 73 9.99 -10.79 -7.72
N ILE A 74 10.63 -10.26 -6.67
CA ILE A 74 10.27 -10.60 -5.29
C ILE A 74 8.97 -9.86 -4.96
N LYS A 75 7.87 -10.61 -4.85
CA LYS A 75 6.53 -10.06 -4.55
C LYS A 75 6.34 -9.82 -3.05
N ASN A 76 5.74 -8.67 -2.74
CA ASN A 76 5.50 -8.20 -1.38
C ASN A 76 4.38 -8.89 -0.62
N ASP A 77 4.52 -8.85 0.71
CA ASP A 77 3.55 -9.30 1.69
C ASP A 77 2.39 -8.28 1.81
N TYR A 78 1.24 -8.60 1.22
CA TYR A 78 0.02 -7.79 1.26
C TYR A 78 -1.01 -8.31 2.27
N SER A 79 -0.58 -9.11 3.25
CA SER A 79 -1.46 -9.79 4.22
C SER A 79 -2.39 -8.83 4.97
N GLY A 80 -1.91 -7.63 5.34
CA GLY A 80 -2.69 -6.62 6.06
C GLY A 80 -3.85 -6.00 5.27
N LEU A 81 -3.69 -5.81 3.95
CA LEU A 81 -4.77 -5.32 3.08
C LEU A 81 -5.92 -6.34 2.96
N VAL A 82 -5.58 -7.63 2.91
CA VAL A 82 -6.58 -8.71 2.86
C VAL A 82 -7.38 -8.76 4.17
N LYS A 83 -6.72 -8.52 5.31
CA LYS A 83 -7.38 -8.48 6.61
C LYS A 83 -8.32 -7.27 6.73
N ALA A 84 -7.85 -6.07 6.38
CA ALA A 84 -8.67 -4.86 6.40
C ALA A 84 -9.91 -4.97 5.50
N ARG A 85 -9.78 -5.56 4.31
CA ARG A 85 -10.92 -5.82 3.43
C ARG A 85 -11.95 -6.79 4.06
N LYS A 86 -11.49 -7.84 4.74
CA LYS A 86 -12.38 -8.80 5.43
C LYS A 86 -13.09 -8.21 6.65
N GLU A 87 -12.48 -7.23 7.31
CA GLU A 87 -13.08 -6.52 8.45
C GLU A 87 -14.11 -5.47 8.00
N ASP A 88 -14.01 -4.92 6.79
CA ASP A 88 -15.02 -4.02 6.19
C ASP A 88 -16.23 -4.75 5.57
N GLU A 89 -16.13 -6.06 5.29
CA GLU A 89 -17.22 -6.89 4.73
C GLU A 89 -18.10 -7.57 5.82
N GLN A 90 -17.79 -7.40 7.12
CA GLN A 90 -18.59 -7.89 8.26
C GLN A 90 -19.40 -6.76 8.92
#